data_AF-K1THV6-F1
#
_entry.id   AF-K1THV6-F1
#
_cell.length_a   1.000
_cell.length_b   1.000
_cell.length_c   1.000
_cell.angle_alpha   90.00
_cell.angle_beta   90.00
_cell.angle_gamma   90.00
#
_symmetry.space_group_name_H-M   'P 1'
#
loop_
_entity.id
_entity.type
_entity.pdbx_description
1 polymer ?
#
loop_
_entity_poly.entity_id
_entity_poly.type
_entity_poly.pdbx_seq_one_letter_code
_entity_poly.pdbx_strand_id
1 'polypeptide(L)' 'MSADAILVDGFVRVNESLVTGESDEVVKNAGDILLSGSFIVSGECKAVLTNVGLDAYAAKLAIEAKAGRKKHKTDNDAIS' A
#
# COMPACT_ATOMS: atom_id res chain seq x y z
N MET A 1 -5.53 -1.11 5.24
CA MET A 1 -6.28 0.19 5.19
C MET A 1 -6.53 0.58 3.74
N SER A 2 -7.60 1.34 3.46
CA SER A 2 -7.97 1.81 2.11
C SER A 2 -7.44 3.20 1.74
N ALA A 3 -6.69 3.85 2.63
CA ALA A 3 -6.21 5.22 2.49
C ALA A 3 -4.91 5.43 3.29
N ASP A 4 -4.10 6.41 2.88
CA ASP A 4 -2.90 6.81 3.62
C ASP A 4 -3.30 7.76 4.74
N ALA A 5 -2.65 7.64 5.89
CA ALA A 5 -2.97 8.42 7.08
C ALA A 5 -1.72 8.77 7.89
N ILE A 6 -1.79 9.83 8.69
CA ILE A 6 -0.77 10.17 9.68
C ILE A 6 -1.33 9.88 11.07
N LEU A 7 -0.61 9.10 11.87
CA LEU A 7 -0.98 8.88 13.27
C LEU A 7 -0.91 10.20 14.04
N VAL A 8 -1.94 10.49 14.83
CA VAL A 8 -1.98 11.66 15.71
C VAL A 8 -1.96 11.28 17.18
N ASP A 9 -2.33 10.04 17.52
CA ASP A 9 -2.33 9.54 18.90
C ASP A 9 -2.32 8.00 18.93
N GLY A 10 -1.76 7.42 19.98
CA GLY A 10 -1.63 5.98 20.17
C GLY A 10 -0.52 5.33 19.34
N PHE A 11 -0.61 4.01 19.18
CA PHE A 11 0.35 3.21 18.42
C PHE A 11 -0.32 1.99 17.78
N VAL A 12 0.22 1.57 16.64
CA VAL A 12 -0.21 0.34 15.97
C VAL A 12 0.99 -0.44 15.47
N ARG A 13 0.87 -1.76 15.48
CA ARG A 13 1.74 -2.67 14.72
C ARG A 13 1.11 -2.93 13.37
N VAL A 14 1.88 -2.66 12.32
CA VAL A 14 1.46 -2.90 10.94
C VAL A 14 2.38 -3.91 10.28
N ASN A 15 1.79 -4.76 9.45
CA ASN A 15 2.49 -5.62 8.54
C ASN A 15 2.54 -4.92 7.17
N GLU A 16 3.75 -4.62 6.70
CA GLU A 16 4.01 -3.96 5.42
C GLU A 16 4.42 -4.95 4.32
N SER A 17 4.27 -6.28 4.52
CA SER A 17 4.64 -7.29 3.52
C SER A 17 3.99 -7.10 2.16
N LEU A 18 2.77 -6.56 2.12
CA LEU A 18 2.05 -6.23 0.88
C LEU A 18 2.67 -5.05 0.12
N VAL A 19 3.45 -4.21 0.80
CA VAL A 19 4.05 -2.98 0.25
C VAL A 19 5.54 -3.18 -0.02
N THR A 20 6.28 -3.75 0.92
CA THR A 20 7.75 -3.87 0.87
C THR A 20 8.24 -5.29 0.57
N GLY A 21 7.39 -6.31 0.76
CA GLY A 21 7.78 -7.72 0.70
C GLY A 21 8.37 -8.27 2.00
N GLU A 22 8.61 -7.41 3.00
CA GLU A 22 9.15 -7.81 4.30
C GLU A 22 8.03 -8.21 5.25
N SER A 23 8.13 -9.39 5.87
CA SER A 23 7.08 -9.91 6.77
C SER A 23 7.17 -9.39 8.20
N ASP A 24 8.20 -8.59 8.51
CA ASP A 24 8.39 -8.06 9.85
C ASP A 24 7.32 -7.02 10.21
N GLU A 25 6.85 -7.11 11.45
CA GLU A 25 5.91 -6.15 12.00
C GLU A 25 6.63 -4.83 12.33
N VAL A 26 6.10 -3.73 11.79
CA VAL A 26 6.63 -2.39 12.05
C VAL A 26 5.71 -1.69 13.05
N VAL A 27 6.29 -1.13 14.11
CA VAL A 27 5.56 -0.29 15.07
C VAL A 27 5.51 1.13 14.55
N LYS A 28 4.31 1.72 14.51
CA LYS A 28 4.06 3.13 14.15
C LYS A 28 3.48 3.86 15.35
N ASN A 29 3.95 5.08 15.57
CA ASN A 29 3.56 5.96 16.67
C ASN A 29 2.96 7.28 16.13
N ALA A 30 2.47 8.12 17.04
CA ALA A 30 2.05 9.49 16.72
C ALA A 30 3.14 10.24 15.91
N GLY A 31 2.74 10.82 14.77
CA GLY A 31 3.61 11.47 13.80
C GLY A 31 4.03 10.58 12.63
N ASP A 32 3.91 9.26 12.74
CA ASP A 32 4.29 8.34 11.68
C ASP A 32 3.23 8.24 10.58
N ILE A 33 3.70 7.98 9.36
CA ILE A 33 2.84 7.75 8.19
C ILE A 33 2.43 6.28 8.16
N LEU A 34 1.12 6.06 8.04
CA LEU A 34 0.50 4.79 7.73
C LEU A 34 0.18 4.72 6.23
N LEU A 35 0.78 3.75 5.55
CA LEU A 35 0.57 3.53 4.12
C LEU A 35 -0.69 2.70 3.88
N SER A 36 -1.45 3.08 2.85
CA SER A 36 -2.53 2.27 2.30
C SER A 36 -1.97 0.97 1.75
N GLY A 37 -2.69 -0.13 2.03
CA GLY A 37 -2.19 -1.49 1.76
C GLY A 37 -1.53 -2.17 2.96
N SER A 38 -1.04 -1.43 3.96
CA SER A 38 -0.56 -2.03 5.20
C SER A 38 -1.71 -2.63 6.03
N PHE A 39 -1.41 -3.73 6.72
CA PHE A 39 -2.38 -4.45 7.54
C PHE A 39 -2.08 -4.22 9.02
N ILE A 40 -3.07 -3.73 9.79
CA ILE A 40 -2.91 -3.53 11.23
C ILE A 40 -3.02 -4.89 11.92
N VAL A 41 -1.95 -5.29 12.60
CA VAL A 41 -1.86 -6.56 13.34
C VAL A 41 -2.41 -6.40 14.76
N SER A 42 -2.00 -5.34 15.46
CA SER A 42 -2.43 -5.05 16.82
C SER A 42 -2.25 -3.58 17.19
N GLY A 43 -2.95 -3.14 18.25
CA GLY A 43 -2.89 -1.76 18.75
C GLY A 43 -4.11 -0.93 18.37
N GLU A 44 -4.11 0.31 18.85
CA GLU A 44 -5.15 1.29 18.60
C GLU A 44 -4.50 2.66 18.44
N CYS A 45 -4.93 3.40 17.43
CA CYS A 45 -4.44 4.74 17.18
C CYS A 45 -5.55 5.61 16.60
N LYS A 46 -5.42 6.92 16.79
CA LYS A 46 -6.14 7.91 15.99
C LYS A 46 -5.21 8.36 14.88
N ALA A 47 -5.74 8.41 13.67
CA ALA A 47 -5.00 8.86 12.49
C ALA A 47 -5.85 9.81 11.66
N VAL A 48 -5.19 10.77 11.02
CA VAL A 48 -5.81 11.71 10.08
C VAL A 48 -5.50 11.23 8.67
N LEU A 49 -6.55 11.00 7.88
CA LEU A 49 -6.44 10.59 6.49
C LEU A 49 -5.84 11.73 5.67
N THR A 50 -4.73 11.46 4.97
CA THR A 50 -4.08 12.44 4.09
C THR A 50 -4.45 12.21 2.63
N ASN A 51 -4.49 10.94 2.21
CA ASN A 51 -4.77 10.56 0.82
C ASN A 51 -5.80 9.43 0.79
N VAL A 52 -6.90 9.63 0.05
CA VAL A 52 -8.00 8.68 -0.07
C VAL A 52 -8.27 8.35 -1.55
N GLY A 53 -8.83 7.18 -1.81
CA GLY A 53 -9.26 6.79 -3.16
C GLY A 53 -8.09 6.55 -4.11
N LEU A 54 -8.13 7.16 -5.30
CA LEU A 54 -7.13 6.97 -6.37
C LEU A 54 -5.76 7.56 -6.02
N ASP A 55 -5.71 8.49 -5.07
CA ASP A 55 -4.47 9.13 -4.64
C ASP A 55 -3.70 8.33 -3.59
N ALA A 56 -4.32 7.28 -3.05
CA ALA A 56 -3.71 6.39 -2.07
C ALA A 56 -2.66 5.49 -2.72
N TYR A 57 -1.56 5.21 -2.00
CA TYR A 57 -0.45 4.37 -2.46
C TYR A 57 -0.91 3.00 -3.03
N ALA A 58 -1.79 2.28 -2.33
CA ALA A 58 -2.32 0.99 -2.79
C ALA A 58 -3.11 1.08 -4.10
N ALA A 59 -3.83 2.19 -4.33
CA ALA A 59 -4.58 2.39 -5.57
C ALA A 59 -3.62 2.63 -6.75
N LYS A 60 -2.56 3.43 -6.53
CA LYS A 60 -1.49 3.62 -7.54
C LYS A 60 -0.81 2.31 -7.89
N LEU A 61 -0.44 1.51 -6.89
CA LEU A 61 0.16 0.20 -7.10
C LEU A 61 -0.76 -0.76 -7.88
N ALA A 62 -2.06 -0.77 -7.56
CA ALA A 62 -3.04 -1.57 -8.29
C ALA A 62 -3.22 -1.13 -9.75
N ILE A 63 -3.17 0.18 -10.01
CA ILE A 63 -3.23 0.76 -11.36
C ILE A 63 -1.98 0.38 -12.16
N GLU A 64 -0.79 0.49 -11.56
CA GLU A 64 0.47 0.10 -12.18
C GLU A 64 0.52 -1.40 -12.50
N ALA A 65 0.10 -2.26 -11.56
CA ALA A 65 0.01 -3.70 -11.79
C ALA A 65 -0.96 -4.05 -12.96
N LYS A 66 -2.06 -3.30 -13.08
CA LYS A 66 -3.01 -3.46 -14.20
C LYS A 66 -2.44 -2.94 -15.52
N ALA A 67 -1.62 -1.89 -15.49
CA ALA A 67 -0.95 -1.35 -16.67
C ALA A 67 0.19 -2.27 -17.18
N GLY A 68 0.91 -2.94 -16.28
CA GLY A 68 1.97 -3.90 -16.62
C GLY A 68 1.47 -5.10 -17.44
N ARG A 69 0.20 -5.48 -17.34
CA ARG A 69 -0.39 -6.58 -18.12
C ARG A 69 -0.62 -6.27 -19.60
N LYS A 70 -0.37 -5.05 -20.08
CA LYS A 70 -0.52 -4.69 -21.50
C LYS A 70 0.77 -4.77 -22.34
N LYS A 71 1.93 -5.12 -21.77
CA LYS A 71 3.21 -5.18 -22.51
C LYS A 71 3.79 -6.59 -22.77
N HIS A 72 2.97 -7.65 -22.66
CA HIS A 72 3.35 -8.99 -23.10
C HIS A 72 2.24 -9.64 -23.94
N LYS A 73 1.88 -9.00 -25.06
CA LYS A 73 1.13 -9.70 -26.12
C LYS A 73 1.31 -9.01 -27.46
N THR A 74 2.54 -8.95 -27.96
CA THR A 74 2.84 -8.74 -29.38
C THR A 74 4.33 -8.96 -29.59
N ASP A 75 4.69 -10.18 -30.02
CA ASP A 75 5.60 -10.44 -31.14
C ASP A 75 5.88 -11.95 -31.16
N ASN A 76 4.98 -12.73 -31.79
CA ASN A 76 5.38 -14.04 -32.32
C ASN A 76 4.35 -14.52 -33.37
N ASP A 77 4.15 -13.73 -34.43
CA ASP A 77 3.41 -14.17 -35.62
C ASP A 77 4.02 -13.49 -36.86
N ALA A 78 5.23 -13.89 -37.22
CA ALA A 78 5.85 -13.53 -38.50
C ALA A 78 6.92 -14.54 -38.93
N ILE A 79 6.53 -15.81 -39.10
CA ILE A 79 7.21 -16.72 -40.02
C ILE A 79 6.13 -17.53 -40.75
N SER A 80 5.82 -17.11 -41.97
CA SER A 80 5.27 -17.98 -43.01
C SER A 80 5.66 -17.45 -44.39
#